data_AF-A0A7J9DFN0-F1
#
_entry.id   AF-A0A7J9DFN0-F1
#
_cell.length_a   1.000
_cell.length_b   1.000
_cell.length_c   1.000
_cell.angle_alpha   90.00
_cell.angle_beta   90.00
_cell.angle_gamma   90.00
#
_symmetry.space_group_name_H-M   'P 1'
#
loop_
_entity.id
_entity.type
_entity.pdbx_description
1 polymer ?
#
loop_
_entity_poly.entity_id
_entity_poly.type
_entity_poly.pdbx_seq_one_letter_code
_entity_poly.pdbx_strand_id
1 'polypeptide(L)'
;MHGRLQTAKSIDEVIQHHDFFLDKCLKECLLLLPELIKKVEKLKSLCLQYAAAAQWLISLSIDIPKLDEQSDGSVGSGKLKSKNPSQVQKVMTRNSAVTDSILKFEREFNAELQSLRPILSSSSQAEPYLTHLAQWILGAGN
;
A
#
# COMPACT_ATOMS: atom_id res chain seq x y z
N MET A 1 -25.19 21.14 3.93
CA MET A 1 -25.67 21.51 2.58
C MET A 1 -27.20 21.40 2.51
N HIS A 2 -27.80 20.22 2.69
CA HIS A 2 -29.26 20.02 2.63
C HIS A 2 -30.10 21.01 3.45
N GLY A 3 -29.81 21.19 4.75
CA GLY A 3 -30.56 22.12 5.60
C GLY A 3 -30.39 23.60 5.22
N ARG A 4 -29.25 23.99 4.65
CA ARG A 4 -29.01 25.38 4.21
C ARG A 4 -29.72 25.69 2.88
N LEU A 5 -29.85 24.68 2.00
CA LEU A 5 -30.62 24.82 0.76
C LEU A 5 -32.12 24.99 1.01
N GLN A 6 -32.68 24.31 2.02
CA GLN A 6 -34.10 24.42 2.35
C GLN A 6 -34.51 25.83 2.81
N THR A 7 -33.56 26.60 3.34
CA THR A 7 -33.81 27.95 3.86
C THR A 7 -33.37 29.07 2.90
N ALA A 8 -32.77 28.73 1.76
CA ALA A 8 -32.29 29.71 0.79
C ALA A 8 -33.46 30.47 0.15
N LYS A 9 -33.32 31.79 0.02
CA LYS A 9 -34.37 32.70 -0.46
C LYS A 9 -34.16 33.15 -1.91
N SER A 10 -33.00 32.87 -2.49
CA SER A 10 -32.66 33.21 -3.87
C SER A 10 -31.74 32.17 -4.53
N ILE A 11 -31.66 32.23 -5.86
CA ILE A 11 -30.74 31.40 -6.64
C ILE A 11 -29.29 31.74 -6.29
N ASP A 12 -28.96 33.01 -6.09
CA ASP A 12 -27.61 33.43 -5.69
C ASP A 12 -27.19 32.80 -4.35
N GLU A 13 -28.11 32.72 -3.39
CA GLU A 13 -27.85 32.07 -2.09
C GLU A 13 -27.65 30.55 -2.22
N VAL A 14 -28.40 29.90 -3.12
CA VAL A 14 -28.19 28.49 -3.48
C VAL A 14 -26.80 28.27 -4.08
N ILE A 15 -26.37 29.12 -5.02
CA ILE A 15 -25.05 29.05 -5.64
C ILE A 15 -23.96 29.23 -4.57
N GLN A 16 -24.10 30.23 -3.69
CA GLN A 16 -23.14 30.47 -2.62
C GLN A 16 -23.02 29.27 -1.66
N HIS A 17 -24.14 28.65 -1.28
CA HIS A 17 -24.14 27.45 -0.44
C HIS A 17 -23.50 26.25 -1.12
N HIS A 18 -23.71 26.13 -2.43
CA HIS A 18 -23.12 25.08 -3.25
C HIS A 18 -21.60 25.27 -3.40
N ASP A 19 -21.14 26.47 -3.73
CA ASP A 19 -19.71 26.78 -3.89
C ASP A 19 -18.95 26.56 -2.57
N PHE A 20 -19.51 27.04 -1.46
CA PHE A 20 -18.94 26.77 -0.14
C PHE A 20 -18.87 25.27 0.17
N PHE A 21 -19.90 24.50 -0.19
CA PHE A 21 -19.91 23.06 0.03
C PHE A 21 -18.84 22.35 -0.81
N LEU A 22 -18.73 22.67 -2.10
CA LEU A 22 -17.74 22.07 -2.99
C LEU A 22 -16.31 22.40 -2.55
N ASP A 23 -16.03 23.67 -2.25
CA ASP A 23 -14.72 24.09 -1.74
C ASP A 23 -14.36 23.31 -0.47
N LYS A 24 -15.31 23.20 0.47
CA LYS A 24 -15.14 22.40 1.68
C LYS A 24 -14.86 20.93 1.36
N CYS A 25 -15.62 20.30 0.48
CA CYS A 25 -15.42 18.89 0.11
C CYS A 25 -14.04 18.66 -0.53
N LEU A 26 -13.62 19.52 -1.45
CA LEU A 26 -12.33 19.40 -2.11
C LEU A 26 -11.17 19.54 -1.12
N LYS A 27 -11.29 20.48 -0.17
CA LYS A 27 -10.33 20.70 0.92
C LYS A 27 -10.25 19.52 1.88
N GLU A 28 -11.39 19.07 2.42
CA GLU A 28 -11.45 17.94 3.35
C GLU A 28 -11.05 16.61 2.69
N CYS A 29 -11.28 16.44 1.39
CA CYS A 29 -10.77 15.32 0.61
C CYS A 29 -9.30 15.48 0.18
N LEU A 30 -8.62 16.55 0.61
CA LEU A 30 -7.20 16.79 0.36
C LEU A 30 -6.83 16.94 -1.12
N LEU A 31 -7.82 17.23 -1.96
CA LEU A 31 -7.67 17.31 -3.42
C LEU A 31 -7.08 18.65 -3.88
N LEU A 32 -6.97 19.63 -2.99
CA LEU A 32 -6.39 20.95 -3.29
C LEU A 32 -4.92 21.08 -2.89
N LEU A 33 -4.27 20.00 -2.44
CA LEU A 33 -2.86 19.97 -2.05
C LEU A 33 -2.05 19.10 -3.05
N PRO A 34 -1.53 19.67 -4.15
CA PRO A 34 -0.84 18.90 -5.20
C PRO A 34 0.37 18.11 -4.69
N GLU A 35 1.10 18.67 -3.72
CA GLU A 35 2.25 17.98 -3.11
C GLU A 35 1.82 16.71 -2.38
N LEU A 36 0.71 16.77 -1.65
CA LEU A 36 0.16 15.64 -0.93
C LEU A 36 -0.36 14.56 -1.89
N ILE A 37 -1.06 14.96 -2.96
CA ILE A 37 -1.55 14.03 -3.99
C ILE A 37 -0.40 13.25 -4.61
N LYS A 38 0.71 13.91 -4.99
CA LYS A 38 1.89 13.25 -5.55
C LYS A 38 2.46 12.17 -4.62
N LYS A 39 2.46 12.44 -3.30
CA LYS A 39 2.91 11.50 -2.28
C LYS A 39 1.98 10.29 -2.16
N VAL A 40 0.67 10.54 -2.14
CA VAL A 40 -0.36 9.47 -2.11
C VAL A 40 -0.31 8.62 -3.40
N GLU A 41 -0.09 9.23 -4.57
CA GLU A 41 0.10 8.50 -5.82
C GLU A 41 1.33 7.60 -5.79
N LYS A 42 2.44 8.07 -5.20
CA LYS A 42 3.63 7.24 -5.01
C LYS A 42 3.38 6.09 -4.04
N LEU A 43 2.69 6.31 -2.93
CA LEU A 43 2.26 5.24 -2.02
C LEU A 43 1.40 4.20 -2.75
N LYS A 44 0.42 4.64 -3.55
CA LYS A 44 -0.40 3.75 -4.40
C LYS A 44 0.48 2.92 -5.34
N SER A 45 1.45 3.55 -6.01
CA SER A 45 2.37 2.87 -6.91
C SER A 45 3.19 1.80 -6.19
N LEU A 46 3.73 2.10 -5.00
CA LEU A 46 4.46 1.13 -4.17
C LEU A 46 3.57 -0.05 -3.77
N CYS A 47 2.31 0.21 -3.37
CA CYS A 47 1.35 -0.86 -3.06
C CYS A 47 1.07 -1.76 -4.28
N LEU A 48 0.91 -1.17 -5.47
CA LEU A 48 0.68 -1.94 -6.69
C LEU A 48 1.90 -2.79 -7.08
N GLN A 49 3.11 -2.23 -6.96
CA GLN A 49 4.35 -2.97 -7.21
C GLN A 49 4.52 -4.13 -6.23
N TYR A 50 4.24 -3.90 -4.94
CA TYR A 50 4.26 -4.94 -3.92
C TYR A 50 3.24 -6.04 -4.22
N ALA A 51 1.99 -5.67 -4.55
CA ALA A 51 0.95 -6.63 -4.89
C ALA A 51 1.33 -7.48 -6.12
N ALA A 52 1.88 -6.86 -7.17
CA ALA A 52 2.37 -7.58 -8.34
C ALA A 52 3.51 -8.55 -7.99
N ALA A 53 4.48 -8.11 -7.18
CA ALA A 53 5.58 -8.97 -6.72
C ALA A 53 5.05 -10.15 -5.88
N ALA A 54 4.11 -9.91 -4.98
CA ALA A 54 3.48 -10.95 -4.18
C ALA A 54 2.72 -11.96 -5.04
N GLN A 55 1.96 -11.51 -6.04
CA GLN A 55 1.27 -12.38 -7.00
C GLN A 55 2.23 -13.26 -7.81
N TRP A 56 3.35 -12.69 -8.24
CA TRP A 56 4.42 -13.45 -8.90
C TRP A 56 4.95 -14.56 -7.99
N LEU A 57 5.22 -14.26 -6.72
CA LEU A 57 5.73 -15.24 -5.76
C LEU A 57 4.77 -16.40 -5.50
N ILE A 58 3.48 -16.09 -5.38
CA ILE A 58 2.43 -17.10 -5.22
C ILE A 58 2.39 -18.02 -6.45
N SER A 59 2.42 -17.45 -7.65
CA SER A 59 2.40 -18.22 -8.91
C SER A 59 3.61 -19.17 -9.02
N LEU A 60 4.78 -18.68 -8.63
CA LEU A 60 6.03 -19.46 -8.64
C LEU A 60 6.08 -20.59 -7.61
N SER A 61 5.27 -20.49 -6.56
CA SER A 61 5.16 -21.51 -5.52
C SER A 61 4.20 -22.65 -5.91
N ILE A 62 3.27 -22.39 -6.83
CA ILE A 62 2.28 -23.35 -7.33
C ILE A 62 2.88 -24.25 -8.43
N ASP A 63 3.85 -23.76 -9.21
CA ASP A 63 4.55 -24.50 -10.28
C ASP A 63 5.62 -25.49 -9.79
N ILE A 64 5.74 -25.74 -8.48
CA ILE A 64 6.58 -26.82 -7.97
C ILE A 64 5.85 -28.13 -8.27
N PRO A 65 6.37 -29.03 -9.14
CA PRO A 65 5.70 -30.30 -9.41
C PRO A 65 5.54 -31.04 -8.09
N LYS A 66 4.30 -31.46 -7.79
CA LYS A 66 4.00 -32.41 -6.72
C LYS A 66 5.03 -33.54 -6.83
N LEU A 67 5.89 -33.66 -5.82
CA LEU A 67 6.73 -34.84 -5.66
C LEU A 67 5.75 -35.96 -5.35
N ASP A 68 5.39 -36.74 -6.38
CA ASP A 68 4.50 -37.88 -6.25
C ASP A 68 4.97 -38.78 -5.11
N GLU A 69 4.21 -38.81 -4.02
CA GLU A 69 4.20 -39.92 -3.08
C GLU A 69 3.56 -41.11 -3.78
N GLN A 70 4.34 -41.83 -4.59
CA GLN A 70 3.96 -43.15 -5.02
C GLN A 70 4.50 -44.16 -4.01
N SER A 71 3.63 -44.49 -3.05
CA SER A 71 3.63 -45.76 -2.35
C SER A 71 3.57 -46.88 -3.38
N ASP A 72 4.63 -47.70 -3.48
CA ASP A 72 4.45 -49.15 -3.56
C ASP A 72 5.76 -49.88 -3.25
N GLY A 73 5.65 -50.91 -2.42
CA GLY A 73 6.77 -51.66 -1.88
C GLY A 73 7.44 -52.55 -2.92
N SER A 74 8.77 -52.50 -2.98
CA SER A 74 9.59 -53.69 -3.21
C SER A 74 11.05 -53.43 -2.87
N VAL A 75 11.63 -54.38 -2.16
CA VAL A 75 12.99 -54.41 -1.61
C VAL A 75 14.03 -54.42 -2.74
N GLY A 76 14.96 -53.46 -2.72
CA GLY A 76 16.08 -53.42 -3.66
C GLY A 76 17.14 -52.41 -3.22
N SER A 77 18.23 -52.93 -2.66
CA SER A 77 19.42 -52.17 -2.25
C SER A 77 20.04 -51.41 -3.43
N GLY A 78 20.31 -50.11 -3.28
CA GLY A 78 21.19 -49.38 -4.20
C GLY A 78 20.85 -47.91 -4.45
N LYS A 79 21.69 -47.04 -3.87
CA LYS A 79 22.01 -45.68 -4.33
C LYS A 79 21.02 -44.57 -3.95
N LEU A 80 21.35 -43.89 -2.85
CA LEU A 80 20.86 -42.56 -2.48
C LEU A 80 20.87 -41.64 -3.71
N LYS A 81 19.68 -41.25 -4.19
CA LYS A 81 19.51 -40.14 -5.13
C LYS A 81 20.00 -38.87 -4.43
N SER A 82 21.20 -38.46 -4.80
CA SER A 82 21.77 -37.15 -4.47
C SER A 82 20.78 -36.07 -4.91
N LYS A 83 20.16 -35.37 -3.94
CA LYS A 83 19.51 -34.08 -4.23
C LYS A 83 20.63 -33.15 -4.74
N ASN A 84 20.58 -32.77 -6.01
CA ASN A 84 21.60 -31.93 -6.63
C ASN A 84 21.82 -30.66 -5.78
N PRO A 85 23.06 -30.41 -5.29
CA PRO A 85 23.38 -29.22 -4.49
C PRO A 85 23.00 -27.90 -5.17
N SER A 86 23.01 -27.89 -6.51
CA SER A 86 22.66 -26.75 -7.35
C SER A 86 21.19 -26.33 -7.26
N GLN A 87 20.26 -27.25 -6.99
CA GLN A 87 18.84 -26.91 -6.79
C GLN A 87 18.60 -26.25 -5.43
N VAL A 88 19.22 -26.76 -4.37
CA VAL A 88 19.11 -26.19 -3.01
C VAL A 88 19.71 -24.79 -2.97
N GLN A 89 20.86 -24.59 -3.61
CA GLN A 89 21.52 -23.30 -3.70
C GLN A 89 20.69 -22.29 -4.51
N LYS A 90 20.07 -22.70 -5.63
CA LYS A 90 19.20 -21.84 -6.45
C LYS A 90 17.92 -21.40 -5.70
N VAL A 91 17.35 -22.28 -4.88
CA VAL A 91 16.18 -21.95 -4.03
C VAL A 91 16.57 -21.01 -2.90
N MET A 92 17.71 -21.24 -2.24
CA MET A 92 18.22 -20.38 -1.16
C MET A 92 18.50 -18.94 -1.66
N THR A 93 19.19 -18.79 -2.80
CA THR A 93 19.46 -17.48 -3.42
C THR A 93 18.17 -16.77 -3.82
N ARG A 94 17.17 -17.51 -4.31
CA ARG A 94 15.86 -16.96 -4.67
C ARG A 94 15.11 -16.43 -3.44
N ASN A 95 15.08 -17.20 -2.36
CA ASN A 95 14.42 -16.79 -1.12
C ASN A 95 15.09 -15.56 -0.49
N SER A 96 16.42 -15.46 -0.54
CA SER A 96 17.14 -14.24 -0.11
C SER A 96 16.74 -13.03 -0.95
N ALA A 97 16.76 -13.12 -2.28
CA ALA A 97 16.40 -12.01 -3.16
C ALA A 97 14.95 -11.52 -2.95
N VAL A 98 14.04 -12.44 -2.62
CA VAL A 98 12.65 -12.12 -2.29
C VAL A 98 12.54 -11.35 -0.98
N THR A 99 13.20 -11.84 0.07
CA THR A 99 13.24 -11.16 1.37
C THR A 99 13.84 -9.76 1.24
N ASP A 100 14.93 -9.60 0.48
CA ASP A 100 15.55 -8.30 0.22
C ASP A 100 14.60 -7.34 -0.52
N SER A 101 13.84 -7.86 -1.48
CA SER A 101 12.81 -7.07 -2.18
C SER A 101 11.69 -6.62 -1.25
N ILE A 102 11.22 -7.48 -0.34
CA ILE A 102 10.17 -7.15 0.63
C ILE A 102 10.66 -6.07 1.59
N LEU A 103 11.86 -6.23 2.15
CA LEU A 103 12.46 -5.26 3.06
C LEU A 103 12.71 -3.91 2.37
N LYS A 104 13.05 -3.94 1.07
CA LYS A 104 13.14 -2.72 0.26
C LYS A 104 11.78 -2.03 0.12
N PHE A 105 10.72 -2.77 -0.22
CA PHE A 105 9.37 -2.20 -0.31
C PHE A 105 8.91 -1.59 1.01
N GLU A 106 9.12 -2.30 2.13
CA GLU A 106 8.79 -1.80 3.46
C GLU A 106 9.51 -0.49 3.76
N ARG A 107 10.82 -0.41 3.48
CA ARG A 107 11.60 0.82 3.68
C ARG A 107 11.09 1.96 2.82
N GLU A 108 10.84 1.73 1.54
CA GLU A 108 10.37 2.76 0.61
C GLU A 108 8.95 3.24 0.96
N PHE A 109 8.06 2.32 1.32
CA PHE A 109 6.71 2.64 1.76
C PHE A 109 6.72 3.47 3.05
N ASN A 110 7.48 3.04 4.06
CA ASN A 110 7.60 3.78 5.32
C ASN A 110 8.25 5.16 5.11
N ALA A 111 9.28 5.26 4.28
CA ALA A 111 9.90 6.55 3.95
C ALA A 111 8.91 7.49 3.27
N GLU A 112 8.09 6.99 2.34
CA GLU A 112 7.09 7.81 1.67
C GLU A 112 5.96 8.21 2.63
N LEU A 113 5.50 7.29 3.47
CA LEU A 113 4.49 7.54 4.50
C LEU A 113 4.95 8.63 5.49
N GLN A 114 6.20 8.55 5.96
CA GLN A 114 6.78 9.57 6.84
C GLN A 114 6.95 10.93 6.14
N SER A 115 7.15 10.93 4.82
CA SER A 115 7.27 12.18 4.06
C SER A 115 5.95 12.97 3.95
N LEU A 116 4.80 12.34 4.24
CA LEU A 116 3.51 13.04 4.34
C LEU A 116 3.43 13.95 5.57
N ARG A 117 4.15 13.60 6.66
CA ARG A 117 4.10 14.32 7.93
C ARG A 117 4.37 15.82 7.80
N PRO A 118 5.52 16.28 7.27
CA PRO A 118 5.81 17.71 7.19
C PRO A 118 4.78 18.48 6.35
N ILE A 119 4.23 17.84 5.30
CA ILE A 119 3.19 18.43 4.45
C ILE A 119 1.90 18.62 5.25
N LEU A 120 1.45 17.59 5.96
CA LEU A 120 0.23 17.68 6.76
C LEU A 120 0.38 18.61 7.96
N SER A 121 1.56 18.63 8.60
CA SER A 121 1.85 19.53 9.73
C SER A 121 1.97 21.00 9.32
N SER A 122 2.49 21.30 8.13
CA SER A 122 2.50 22.69 7.63
C SER A 122 1.09 23.13 7.24
N SER A 123 0.34 22.27 6.53
CA SER A 123 -1.04 22.55 6.16
C SER A 123 -1.97 22.65 7.38
N SER A 124 -1.73 21.93 8.47
CA SER A 124 -2.56 21.99 9.68
C SER A 124 -2.55 23.36 10.38
N GLN A 125 -1.56 24.22 10.11
CA GLN A 125 -1.56 25.60 10.63
C GLN A 125 -2.68 26.44 10.01
N ALA A 126 -2.98 26.22 8.72
CA ALA A 126 -4.08 26.89 8.04
C ALA A 126 -5.40 26.10 8.18
N GLU A 127 -5.30 24.78 8.31
CA GLU A 127 -6.42 23.85 8.22
C GLU A 127 -6.43 22.89 9.43
N PRO A 128 -7.00 23.30 10.57
CA PRO A 128 -6.86 22.57 11.84
C PRO A 128 -7.43 21.15 11.80
N TYR A 129 -8.36 20.86 10.88
CA TYR A 129 -8.91 19.51 10.68
C TYR A 129 -7.86 18.49 10.22
N LEU A 130 -6.75 18.94 9.63
CA LEU A 130 -5.63 18.06 9.21
C LEU A 130 -4.75 17.58 10.37
N THR A 131 -4.83 18.24 11.53
CA THR A 131 -4.04 17.88 12.72
C THR A 131 -4.31 16.44 13.14
N HIS A 132 -5.58 16.02 13.10
CA HIS A 132 -5.99 14.66 13.47
C HIS A 132 -5.39 13.62 12.51
N LEU A 133 -5.44 13.90 11.20
CA LEU A 133 -4.87 13.01 10.19
C LEU A 133 -3.34 12.90 10.33
N ALA A 134 -2.66 14.03 10.57
CA ALA A 134 -1.22 14.05 10.79
C ALA A 134 -0.82 13.21 12.02
N GLN A 135 -1.58 13.30 13.13
CA GLN A 135 -1.34 12.51 14.33
C GLN A 135 -1.55 11.00 14.11
N TRP A 136 -2.58 10.62 13.35
CA TRP A 136 -2.90 9.22 13.06
C TRP A 136 -1.84 8.54 12.19
N ILE A 137 -1.32 9.23 11.18
CA ILE A 137 -0.22 8.73 10.33
C ILE A 137 1.05 8.46 11.17
N LEU A 138 1.19 9.10 12.33
CA LEU A 138 2.34 8.95 13.23
C LEU A 138 2.16 7.84 14.28
N GLY A 139 1.00 7.20 14.36
CA GLY A 139 0.70 6.26 15.46
C GLY A 139 0.73 6.92 16.84
N ALA A 140 0.62 8.25 16.91
CA ALA A 140 0.69 9.03 18.15
C ALA A 140 -0.68 9.19 18.84
N GLY A 141 -1.73 8.60 18.27
CA GLY A 141 -3.06 8.50 18.88
C GLY A 141 -3.19 7.19 19.65
N ASN A 142 -2.67 7.15 20.87
CA ASN A 142 -3.06 6.22 21.93
C ASN A 142 -3.61 7.03 23.09
#